data_AF-A0A6N2SKV6-F1
#
_entry.id   AF-A0A6N2SKV6-F1
#
_cell.length_a   1.000
_cell.length_b   1.000
_cell.length_c   1.000
_cell.angle_alpha   90.00
_cell.angle_beta   90.00
_cell.angle_gamma   90.00
#
_symmetry.space_group_name_H-M   'P 1'
#
loop_
_entity.id
_entity.type
_entity.pdbx_description
1 polymer ?
#
loop_
_entity_poly.entity_id
_entity_poly.type
_entity_poly.pdbx_seq_one_letter_code
_entity_poly.pdbx_strand_id
1 'polypeptide(L)'
;MLEQKDIEILKSLMQEVVKESEENILNKVDERISASEESILSKVDERVSASEESILSKVDERISASEHTVLSKMDERISASENLVLNELDRVQTHLEKEVDEVRENLDEMKQFYRINKLESDNTTLLLQMYNNMQKEIEEIKTKIA
;
A
#
# COMPACT_ATOMS: atom_id res chain seq x y z
N MET A 1 99.71 37.48 7.30
CA MET A 1 99.10 36.14 7.49
C MET A 1 98.16 36.26 8.66
N LEU A 2 96.96 35.69 8.58
CA LEU A 2 96.07 35.63 9.74
C LEU A 2 96.73 34.80 10.85
N GLU A 3 96.63 35.24 12.09
CA GLU A 3 97.12 34.49 13.24
C GLU A 3 96.13 33.35 13.56
N GLN A 4 96.60 32.27 14.21
CA GLN A 4 95.76 31.11 14.52
C GLN A 4 94.52 31.48 15.35
N LYS A 5 94.64 32.53 16.17
CA LYS A 5 93.55 33.12 16.94
C LYS A 5 92.46 33.75 16.05
N ASP A 6 92.83 34.36 14.92
CA ASP A 6 91.88 34.96 13.98
C ASP A 6 91.03 33.87 13.28
N ILE A 7 91.66 32.74 12.96
CA ILE A 7 90.98 31.59 12.35
C ILE A 7 89.97 30.97 13.32
N GLU A 8 90.33 30.87 14.60
CA GLU A 8 89.47 30.29 15.64
C GLU A 8 88.25 31.18 15.94
N ILE A 9 88.45 32.50 15.99
CA ILE A 9 87.35 33.47 16.09
C ILE A 9 86.41 33.37 14.88
N LEU A 10 86.96 33.32 13.66
CA LEU A 10 86.16 33.20 12.44
C LEU A 10 85.34 31.92 12.43
N LYS A 11 85.91 30.79 12.85
CA LYS A 11 85.20 29.50 12.94
C LYS A 11 84.05 29.57 13.95
N SER A 12 84.26 30.20 15.10
CA SER A 12 83.21 30.40 16.12
C SER A 12 82.07 31.26 15.58
N LEU A 13 82.39 32.40 14.95
CA LEU A 13 81.39 33.29 14.36
C LEU A 13 80.60 32.59 13.24
N MET A 14 81.28 31.83 12.39
CA MET A 14 80.61 31.05 11.34
C MET A 14 79.68 29.99 11.92
N GLN A 15 80.08 29.28 12.98
CA GLN A 15 79.21 28.30 13.64
C GLN A 15 77.98 28.96 14.28
N GLU A 16 78.15 30.12 14.91
CA GLU A 16 77.05 30.87 15.51
C GLU A 16 76.05 31.36 14.45
N VAL A 17 76.53 31.98 13.37
CA VAL A 17 75.70 32.45 12.25
C VAL A 17 74.96 31.30 11.58
N VAL A 18 75.61 30.16 11.37
CA VAL A 18 74.96 28.97 10.80
C VAL A 18 73.86 28.46 11.73
N LYS A 19 74.14 28.35 13.03
CA LYS A 19 73.16 27.89 14.02
C LYS A 19 71.95 28.82 14.10
N GLU A 20 72.18 30.13 14.16
CA GLU A 20 71.11 31.13 14.16
C GLU A 20 70.28 31.06 12.86
N SER A 21 70.95 30.90 11.71
CA SER A 21 70.28 30.74 10.43
C SER A 21 69.44 29.46 10.37
N GLU A 22 69.94 28.33 10.87
CA GLU A 22 69.21 27.06 10.92
C GLU A 22 67.96 27.18 11.81
N GLU A 23 68.10 27.78 12.99
CA GLU A 23 66.99 28.02 13.91
C GLU A 23 65.94 28.96 13.29
N ASN A 24 66.37 30.04 12.63
CA ASN A 24 65.47 30.97 11.95
C ASN A 24 64.71 30.31 10.78
N ILE A 25 65.41 29.46 10.01
CA ILE A 25 64.80 28.70 8.91
C ILE A 25 63.78 27.71 9.47
N LEU A 26 64.13 26.96 10.52
CA LEU A 26 63.25 25.96 11.12
C LEU A 26 61.97 26.63 11.65
N ASN A 27 62.10 27.73 12.40
CA ASN A 27 60.96 28.49 12.91
C ASN A 27 60.05 28.99 11.78
N LYS A 28 60.61 29.54 10.71
CA LYS A 28 59.83 29.99 9.54
C LYS A 28 59.15 28.85 8.79
N VAL A 29 59.79 27.68 8.74
CA VAL A 29 59.20 26.48 8.12
C VAL A 29 58.03 25.99 8.97
N ASP A 30 58.20 25.88 10.29
CA ASP A 30 57.14 25.47 11.22
C ASP A 30 55.95 26.43 11.16
N GLU A 31 56.17 27.75 11.22
CA GLU A 31 55.11 28.75 11.06
C GLU A 31 54.33 28.57 9.75
N ARG A 32 55.03 28.33 8.64
CA ARG A 32 54.39 28.12 7.33
C ARG A 32 53.64 26.80 7.26
N ILE A 33 54.16 25.75 7.89
CA ILE A 33 53.49 24.44 7.96
C ILE A 33 52.21 24.58 8.78
N SER A 34 52.28 25.13 9.99
CA SER A 34 51.10 25.32 10.84
C SER A 34 50.02 26.17 10.17
N ALA A 35 50.40 27.30 9.54
CA ALA A 35 49.45 28.13 8.80
C ALA A 35 48.83 27.39 7.59
N SER A 36 49.63 26.54 6.91
CA SER A 36 49.13 25.73 5.81
C SER A 36 48.19 24.62 6.28
N GLU A 37 48.50 23.95 7.40
CA GLU A 37 47.66 22.92 7.99
C GLU A 37 46.32 23.49 8.44
N GLU A 38 46.32 24.63 9.14
CA GLU A 38 45.10 25.32 9.55
C GLU A 38 44.24 25.72 8.35
N SER A 39 44.86 26.28 7.29
CA SER A 39 44.14 26.64 6.07
C SER A 39 43.55 25.43 5.34
N ILE A 40 44.29 24.32 5.29
CA ILE A 40 43.82 23.08 4.65
C ILE A 40 42.66 22.49 5.45
N LEU A 41 42.79 22.38 6.78
CA LEU A 41 41.74 21.86 7.65
C LEU A 41 40.45 22.68 7.52
N SER A 42 40.54 24.01 7.61
CA SER A 42 39.39 24.90 7.44
C SER A 42 38.70 24.70 6.07
N LYS A 43 39.47 24.61 4.98
CA LYS A 43 38.91 24.36 3.64
C LYS A 43 38.30 22.98 3.49
N VAL A 44 38.87 21.98 4.14
CA VAL A 44 38.32 20.61 4.13
C VAL A 44 37.01 20.59 4.89
N ASP A 45 36.95 21.17 6.08
CA ASP A 45 35.73 21.24 6.90
C ASP A 45 34.59 21.98 6.18
N GLU A 46 34.88 23.12 5.53
CA GLU A 46 33.91 23.85 4.72
C GLU A 46 33.37 22.99 3.57
N ARG A 47 34.26 22.30 2.85
CA ARG A 47 33.87 21.45 1.71
C ARG A 47 33.08 20.22 2.15
N VAL A 48 33.46 19.61 3.27
CA VAL A 48 32.75 18.45 3.83
C VAL A 48 31.35 18.89 4.26
N SER A 49 31.23 19.98 5.03
CA SER A 49 29.95 20.50 5.49
C SER A 49 29.01 20.84 4.32
N ALA A 50 29.52 21.55 3.31
CA ALA A 50 28.72 21.88 2.12
C ALA A 50 28.32 20.62 1.32
N SER A 51 29.20 19.62 1.25
CA SER A 51 28.88 18.35 0.60
C SER A 51 27.83 17.56 1.37
N GLU A 52 27.90 17.51 2.70
CA GLU A 52 26.92 16.83 3.55
C GLU A 52 25.54 17.47 3.40
N GLU A 53 25.46 18.81 3.47
CA GLU A 53 24.21 19.55 3.27
C GLU A 53 23.60 19.28 1.89
N SER A 54 24.43 19.32 0.83
CA SER A 54 23.97 19.03 -0.53
C SER A 54 23.48 17.59 -0.70
N ILE A 55 24.16 16.62 -0.08
CA ILE A 55 23.77 15.21 -0.14
C ILE A 55 22.46 15.00 0.61
N LEU A 56 22.32 15.54 1.83
CA LEU A 56 21.10 15.43 2.62
C LEU A 56 19.90 16.03 1.88
N SER A 57 20.03 17.24 1.34
CA SER A 57 18.97 17.87 0.55
C SER A 57 18.54 17.02 -0.65
N LYS A 58 19.50 16.47 -1.42
CA LYS A 58 19.19 15.59 -2.55
C LYS A 58 18.55 14.27 -2.13
N VAL A 59 18.95 13.72 -0.99
CA VAL A 59 18.35 12.49 -0.45
C VAL A 59 16.91 12.77 -0.03
N ASP A 60 16.65 13.87 0.68
CA ASP A 60 15.30 14.26 1.11
C ASP A 60 14.37 14.51 -0.08
N GLU A 61 14.84 15.20 -1.12
CA GLU A 61 14.09 15.39 -2.36
C GLU A 61 13.73 14.06 -3.03
N ARG A 62 14.70 13.13 -3.11
CA ARG A 62 14.47 11.81 -3.72
C ARG A 62 13.53 10.95 -2.90
N ILE A 63 13.63 10.98 -1.57
CA ILE A 63 12.72 10.27 -0.67
C ILE A 63 11.30 10.83 -0.86
N SER A 64 11.13 12.14 -0.77
CA SER A 64 9.83 12.80 -0.92
C SER A 64 9.17 12.47 -2.27
N ALA A 65 9.93 12.53 -3.37
CA ALA A 65 9.43 12.18 -4.70
C ALA A 65 9.05 10.69 -4.82
N SER A 66 9.85 9.81 -4.19
CA SER A 66 9.57 8.38 -4.15
C SER A 66 8.32 8.07 -3.33
N GLU A 67 8.16 8.67 -2.15
CA GLU A 67 6.98 8.52 -1.29
C GLU A 67 5.72 8.99 -2.01
N HIS A 68 5.74 10.17 -2.62
CA HIS A 68 4.61 10.67 -3.41
C HIS A 68 4.24 9.70 -4.54
N THR A 69 5.22 9.16 -5.26
CA THR A 69 4.99 8.21 -6.35
C THR A 69 4.36 6.91 -5.84
N VAL A 70 4.85 6.39 -4.71
CA VAL A 70 4.34 5.16 -4.11
C VAL A 70 2.90 5.36 -3.61
N LEU A 71 2.62 6.46 -2.91
CA LEU A 71 1.28 6.79 -2.42
C LEU A 71 0.28 6.94 -3.57
N SER A 72 0.63 7.71 -4.61
CA SER A 72 -0.23 7.88 -5.79
C SER A 72 -0.57 6.55 -6.47
N LYS A 73 0.43 5.67 -6.65
CA LYS A 73 0.20 4.35 -7.24
C LYS A 73 -0.63 3.44 -6.33
N MET A 74 -0.49 3.59 -5.01
CA MET A 74 -1.28 2.83 -4.05
C MET A 74 -2.75 3.27 -4.09
N ASP A 75 -3.01 4.57 -4.11
CA ASP A 75 -4.36 5.14 -4.22
C ASP A 75 -5.06 4.71 -5.52
N GLU A 76 -4.35 4.75 -6.65
CA GLU A 76 -4.86 4.25 -7.94
C GLU A 76 -5.25 2.77 -7.86
N ARG A 77 -4.38 1.94 -7.28
CA ARG A 77 -4.63 0.49 -7.15
C ARG A 77 -5.77 0.19 -6.19
N ILE A 78 -5.87 0.91 -5.07
CA ILE A 78 -6.96 0.76 -4.11
C ILE A 78 -8.28 1.15 -4.79
N SER A 79 -8.33 2.31 -5.43
CA SER A 79 -9.53 2.78 -6.15
C SER A 79 -9.97 1.80 -7.24
N ALA A 80 -9.02 1.25 -8.00
CA ALA A 80 -9.32 0.23 -9.01
C ALA A 80 -9.86 -1.06 -8.37
N SER A 81 -9.28 -1.50 -7.24
CA SER A 81 -9.73 -2.68 -6.51
C SER A 81 -11.12 -2.48 -5.91
N GLU A 82 -11.40 -1.32 -5.33
CA GLU A 82 -12.72 -0.97 -4.78
C GLU A 82 -13.80 -0.99 -5.87
N ASN A 83 -13.51 -0.40 -7.04
CA ASN A 83 -14.43 -0.43 -8.17
C ASN A 83 -14.70 -1.86 -8.66
N LEU A 84 -13.69 -2.73 -8.70
CA LEU A 84 -13.89 -4.15 -9.05
C LEU A 84 -14.80 -4.86 -8.06
N VAL A 85 -14.60 -4.62 -6.76
CA VAL A 85 -15.43 -5.22 -5.70
C VAL A 85 -16.86 -4.70 -5.77
N LEU A 86 -17.06 -3.40 -5.97
CA LEU A 86 -18.40 -2.80 -6.11
C LEU A 86 -19.14 -3.37 -7.33
N ASN A 87 -18.48 -3.46 -8.48
CA ASN A 87 -19.07 -4.04 -9.68
C ASN A 87 -19.45 -5.51 -9.49
N GLU A 88 -18.61 -6.29 -8.79
CA GLU A 88 -18.92 -7.68 -8.48
C GLU A 88 -20.10 -7.80 -7.52
N LEU A 89 -20.19 -6.90 -6.53
CA LEU A 89 -21.29 -6.83 -5.58
C LEU A 89 -22.60 -6.51 -6.30
N ASP A 90 -22.62 -5.52 -7.20
CA ASP A 90 -23.79 -5.18 -8.02
C ASP A 90 -24.24 -6.36 -8.88
N ARG A 91 -23.28 -7.09 -9.48
CA ARG A 91 -23.56 -8.28 -10.29
C ARG A 91 -24.17 -9.41 -9.46
N VAL A 92 -23.60 -9.68 -8.28
CA VAL A 92 -24.12 -10.69 -7.35
C VAL A 92 -25.50 -10.29 -6.84
N GLN A 93 -25.70 -9.02 -6.50
CA GLN A 93 -27.01 -8.51 -6.08
C GLN A 93 -28.06 -8.73 -7.17
N THR A 94 -27.76 -8.33 -8.41
CA THR A 94 -28.68 -8.50 -9.56
C THR A 94 -29.01 -9.99 -9.78
N HIS A 95 -28.01 -10.87 -9.66
CA HIS A 95 -28.25 -12.30 -9.79
C HIS A 95 -29.14 -12.85 -8.68
N LEU A 96 -28.90 -12.46 -7.42
CA LEU A 96 -29.70 -12.88 -6.28
C LEU A 96 -31.14 -12.35 -6.34
N GLU A 97 -31.34 -11.11 -6.82
CA GLU A 97 -32.67 -10.55 -7.04
C GLU A 97 -33.46 -11.40 -8.05
N LYS A 98 -32.82 -11.81 -9.15
CA LYS A 98 -33.42 -12.70 -10.15
C LYS A 98 -33.79 -14.07 -9.57
N GLU A 99 -32.87 -14.70 -8.83
CA GLU A 99 -33.14 -15.99 -8.17
C GLU A 99 -34.28 -15.90 -7.16
N VAL A 100 -34.37 -14.80 -6.41
CA VAL A 100 -35.48 -14.54 -5.48
C VAL A 100 -36.81 -14.41 -6.21
N ASP A 101 -36.83 -13.72 -7.35
CA ASP A 101 -38.04 -13.58 -8.16
C ASP A 101 -38.48 -14.92 -8.78
N GLU A 102 -37.55 -15.73 -9.26
CA GLU A 102 -37.84 -17.10 -9.72
C GLU A 102 -38.40 -17.98 -8.61
N VAL A 103 -37.83 -17.92 -7.40
CA VAL A 103 -38.35 -18.66 -6.22
C VAL A 103 -39.75 -18.18 -5.85
N ARG A 104 -40.05 -16.88 -5.95
CA ARG A 104 -41.39 -16.32 -5.70
C ARG A 104 -42.41 -16.85 -6.70
N GLU A 105 -42.08 -16.85 -7.99
CA GLU A 105 -42.95 -17.37 -9.05
C GLU A 105 -43.27 -18.85 -8.81
N ASN A 106 -42.24 -19.68 -8.59
CA ASN A 106 -42.40 -21.09 -8.28
C ASN A 106 -43.27 -21.33 -7.03
N LEU A 107 -43.12 -20.50 -5.99
CA LEU A 107 -43.93 -20.60 -4.78
C LEU A 107 -45.41 -20.29 -5.06
N ASP A 108 -45.68 -19.30 -5.89
CA ASP A 108 -47.05 -18.92 -6.24
C ASP A 108 -47.72 -19.96 -7.15
N GLU A 109 -46.98 -20.57 -8.08
CA GLU A 109 -47.44 -21.74 -8.84
C GLU A 109 -47.79 -22.91 -7.90
N MET A 110 -46.91 -23.22 -6.94
CA MET A 110 -47.12 -24.31 -5.99
C MET A 110 -48.36 -24.07 -5.11
N LYS A 111 -48.59 -22.83 -4.66
CA LYS A 111 -49.81 -22.46 -3.92
C LYS A 111 -51.06 -22.64 -4.77
N GLN A 112 -51.01 -22.26 -6.05
CA GLN A 112 -52.13 -22.45 -6.98
C GLN A 112 -52.44 -23.94 -7.19
N PHE A 113 -51.41 -24.75 -7.42
CA PHE A 113 -51.53 -26.20 -7.54
C PHE A 113 -52.21 -26.81 -6.30
N TYR A 114 -51.77 -26.43 -5.09
CA TYR A 114 -52.37 -26.94 -3.86
C TYR A 114 -53.86 -26.55 -3.73
N ARG A 115 -54.20 -25.30 -4.09
CA ARG A 115 -55.59 -24.82 -4.08
C ARG A 115 -56.46 -25.60 -5.05
N ILE A 116 -55.98 -25.86 -6.27
CA ILE A 116 -56.70 -26.62 -7.29
C ILE A 116 -56.92 -28.06 -6.82
N ASN A 117 -55.88 -28.75 -6.38
CA ASN A 117 -56.00 -30.14 -5.90
C ASN A 117 -56.98 -30.27 -4.74
N LYS A 118 -57.00 -29.30 -3.81
CA LYS A 118 -57.97 -29.30 -2.72
C LYS A 118 -59.41 -29.18 -3.25
N LEU A 119 -59.66 -28.25 -4.18
CA LEU A 119 -60.97 -28.09 -4.80
C LEU A 119 -61.38 -29.33 -5.61
N GLU A 120 -60.45 -29.97 -6.33
CA GLU A 120 -60.71 -31.21 -7.08
C GLU A 120 -61.07 -32.37 -6.15
N SER A 121 -60.39 -32.49 -5.01
CA SER A 121 -60.69 -33.48 -3.97
C SER A 121 -62.08 -33.25 -3.35
N ASP A 122 -62.40 -31.99 -3.01
CA ASP A 122 -63.71 -31.60 -2.49
C ASP A 122 -64.83 -31.88 -3.52
N ASN A 123 -64.60 -31.53 -4.79
CA ASN A 123 -65.54 -31.78 -5.89
C ASN A 123 -65.74 -33.29 -6.13
N THR A 124 -64.68 -34.09 -6.10
CA THR A 124 -64.78 -35.56 -6.24
C THR A 124 -65.62 -36.17 -5.12
N THR A 125 -65.41 -35.69 -3.88
CA THR A 125 -66.18 -36.13 -2.72
C THR A 125 -67.67 -35.79 -2.88
N LEU A 126 -67.99 -34.57 -3.32
CA LEU A 126 -69.36 -34.14 -3.55
C LEU A 126 -70.05 -34.94 -4.66
N LEU A 127 -69.35 -35.18 -5.79
CA LEU A 127 -69.87 -36.00 -6.89
C LEU A 127 -70.18 -37.44 -6.45
N LEU A 128 -69.31 -38.04 -5.63
CA LEU A 128 -69.56 -39.37 -5.04
C LEU A 128 -70.79 -39.36 -4.12
N GLN A 129 -70.96 -38.32 -3.30
CA GLN A 129 -72.16 -38.17 -2.46
C GLN A 129 -73.44 -38.04 -3.30
N MET A 130 -73.41 -37.20 -4.34
CA MET A 130 -74.54 -37.05 -5.27
C MET A 130 -74.87 -38.36 -5.99
N TYR A 131 -73.85 -39.09 -6.46
CA TYR A 131 -74.03 -40.39 -7.11
C TYR A 131 -74.68 -41.42 -6.17
N ASN A 132 -74.19 -41.52 -4.94
CA ASN A 132 -74.75 -42.44 -3.94
C ASN A 132 -76.21 -42.10 -3.59
N ASN A 133 -76.54 -40.80 -3.48
CA ASN A 133 -77.91 -40.36 -3.26
C ASN A 133 -78.83 -40.71 -4.44
N MET A 134 -78.39 -40.46 -5.68
CA MET A 134 -79.14 -40.84 -6.88
C MET A 134 -79.35 -42.35 -6.98
N GLN A 135 -78.33 -43.16 -6.67
CA GLN A 135 -78.46 -44.62 -6.61
C GLN A 135 -79.55 -45.03 -5.63
N LYS A 136 -79.59 -44.42 -4.44
CA LYS A 136 -80.60 -44.70 -3.43
C LYS A 136 -82.02 -44.34 -3.92
N GLU A 137 -82.20 -43.16 -4.50
CA GLU A 137 -83.50 -42.73 -5.06
C GLU A 137 -83.98 -43.66 -6.18
N ILE A 138 -83.08 -44.09 -7.06
CA ILE A 138 -83.38 -45.06 -8.12
C ILE A 138 -83.84 -46.40 -7.54
N GLU A 139 -83.15 -46.91 -6.52
CA GLU A 139 -83.56 -48.16 -5.86
C GLU A 139 -84.92 -48.00 -5.17
N GLU A 140 -85.18 -46.89 -4.48
CA GLU A 140 -86.49 -46.59 -3.90
C GLU A 140 -87.60 -46.54 -4.97
N ILE A 141 -87.35 -45.93 -6.13
CA ILE A 141 -88.31 -45.90 -7.25
C ILE A 141 -88.55 -47.32 -7.80
N LYS A 142 -87.50 -48.12 -8.01
CA LYS A 142 -87.63 -49.51 -8.48
C LYS A 142 -88.48 -50.35 -7.54
N THR A 143 -88.29 -50.21 -6.23
CA THR A 143 -89.10 -50.94 -5.23
C THR A 143 -90.57 -50.55 -5.20
N LYS A 144 -90.92 -49.31 -5.61
CA LYS A 144 -92.31 -48.84 -5.67
C LYS A 144 -93.04 -49.24 -6.95
N ILE A 145 -92.30 -49.55 -8.02
CA ILE A 145 -92.85 -49.93 -9.33
C ILE A 145 -93.02 -51.46 -9.44
N ALA A 146 -92.26 -52.23 -8.66
CA ALA A 146 -92.41 -53.68 -8.51
C ALA A 146 -93.58 -54.06 -7.59
#